data_AF-A0AAY4A5L7-F1
#
_entry.id   AF-A0AAY4A5L7-F1
#
_cell.length_a   1.000
_cell.length_b   1.000
_cell.length_c   1.000
_cell.angle_alpha   90.00
_cell.angle_beta   90.00
_cell.angle_gamma   90.00
#
_symmetry.space_group_name_H-M   'P 1'
#
loop_
_entity.id
_entity.type
_entity.pdbx_description
1 polymer ?
#
loop_
_entity_poly.entity_id
_entity_poly.type
_entity_poly.pdbx_seq_one_letter_code
_entity_poly.pdbx_strand_id
1 'polypeptide(L)'
;MQNEVAVVLLLRLEDWARASRTSTPHATLQRTIAGQLLTSVKRGKMTLAAYREKMRELPLVSLFCSCLLPEPKEKSIKKPQGVVDLNLCIIKDMEVIELNKRTSGQAFEVFLRPPSFEGNHEFHPTIPPRRDPSLEEIKKKLDAAEERRKCQEAERLKQLAEKREHEREVAQKAIEEHNNFIKMAKEKLEQRMEANKGNREAHIAAMLERLQEKDKHAEEVP
;
A
#
# COMPACT_ATOMS: atom_id res chain seq x y z
N MET A 1 -24.60 -26.18 3.11
CA MET A 1 -25.09 -25.21 4.12
C MET A 1 -24.00 -24.79 5.14
N GLN A 2 -23.21 -25.69 5.74
CA GLN A 2 -22.20 -25.31 6.76
C GLN A 2 -20.91 -24.67 6.22
N ASN A 3 -20.54 -24.93 4.96
CA ASN A 3 -19.33 -24.35 4.35
C ASN A 3 -19.52 -22.90 3.88
N GLU A 4 -20.74 -22.47 3.54
CA GLU A 4 -20.94 -21.14 2.96
C GLU A 4 -20.85 -20.02 4.00
N VAL A 5 -21.39 -20.21 5.21
CA VAL A 5 -21.32 -19.20 6.27
C VAL A 5 -19.89 -18.99 6.76
N ALA A 6 -19.11 -20.06 6.83
CA ALA A 6 -17.69 -20.00 7.19
C ALA A 6 -16.87 -19.28 6.12
N VAL A 7 -17.13 -19.55 4.83
CA VAL A 7 -16.45 -18.88 3.70
C VAL A 7 -16.81 -17.39 3.65
N VAL A 8 -18.08 -17.03 3.89
CA VAL A 8 -18.53 -15.62 3.91
C VAL A 8 -17.89 -14.85 5.08
N LEU A 9 -17.76 -15.46 6.25
CA LEU A 9 -17.08 -14.83 7.40
C LEU A 9 -15.56 -14.70 7.18
N LEU A 10 -14.94 -15.69 6.52
CA LEU A 10 -13.53 -15.66 6.11
C LEU A 10 -13.24 -14.51 5.14
N LEU A 11 -14.07 -14.37 4.09
CA LEU A 11 -13.94 -13.29 3.11
C LEU A 11 -14.10 -11.92 3.77
N ARG A 12 -15.04 -11.78 4.70
CA ARG A 12 -15.27 -10.52 5.43
C ARG A 12 -14.13 -10.15 6.37
N LEU A 13 -13.46 -11.15 6.96
CA LEU A 13 -12.28 -10.96 7.80
C LEU A 13 -11.05 -10.57 6.95
N GLU A 14 -10.90 -11.17 5.77
CA GLU A 14 -9.84 -10.82 4.81
C GLU A 14 -10.04 -9.41 4.24
N ASP A 15 -11.28 -9.00 3.97
CA ASP A 15 -11.61 -7.64 3.52
C ASP A 15 -11.35 -6.60 4.61
N TRP A 16 -11.66 -6.90 5.87
CA TRP A 16 -11.32 -6.05 7.02
C TRP A 16 -9.79 -5.94 7.22
N ALA A 17 -9.06 -7.04 7.05
CA ALA A 17 -7.59 -7.05 7.10
C ALA A 17 -6.95 -6.28 5.94
N ARG A 18 -7.58 -6.26 4.76
CA ARG A 18 -7.12 -5.54 3.56
C ARG A 18 -7.42 -4.03 3.63
N ALA A 19 -8.50 -3.65 4.31
CA ALA A 19 -8.90 -2.26 4.55
C ALA A 19 -8.07 -1.58 5.66
N SER A 20 -7.55 -2.33 6.64
CA SER A 20 -6.75 -1.81 7.76
C SER A 20 -5.25 -1.67 7.41
N ARG A 21 -4.92 -0.82 6.43
CA ARG A 21 -3.54 -0.39 6.12
C ARG A 21 -3.13 0.82 6.96
N THR A 22 -3.19 0.70 8.28
CA THR A 22 -2.52 1.62 9.20
C THR A 22 -1.44 0.87 9.96
N SER A 23 -0.24 1.46 10.00
CA SER A 23 0.95 0.93 10.67
C SER A 23 0.91 1.28 12.16
N THR A 24 0.00 0.68 12.91
CA THR A 24 0.02 0.73 14.37
C THR A 24 0.36 -0.65 14.94
N PRO A 25 1.18 -0.74 15.99
CA PRO A 25 1.58 -2.02 16.58
C PRO A 25 0.38 -2.89 17.05
N HIS A 26 -0.75 -2.26 17.38
CA HIS A 26 -2.02 -2.95 17.69
C HIS A 26 -2.62 -3.67 16.47
N ALA A 27 -2.56 -3.06 15.28
CA ALA A 27 -3.03 -3.67 14.03
C ALA A 27 -2.16 -4.88 13.62
N THR A 28 -0.86 -4.86 13.97
CA THR A 28 0.05 -5.99 13.75
C THR A 28 -0.29 -7.18 14.64
N LEU A 29 -0.62 -6.96 15.92
CA LEU A 29 -1.04 -8.02 16.84
C LEU A 29 -2.36 -8.66 16.41
N GLN A 30 -3.33 -7.85 16.00
CA GLN A 30 -4.63 -8.34 15.51
C GLN A 30 -4.50 -9.14 14.20
N ARG A 31 -3.61 -8.74 13.28
CA ARG A 31 -3.31 -9.54 12.07
C ARG A 31 -2.64 -10.87 12.39
N THR A 32 -1.73 -10.91 13.35
CA THR A 32 -1.07 -12.16 13.78
C THR A 32 -2.07 -13.13 14.41
N ILE A 33 -2.97 -12.63 15.26
CA ILE A 33 -4.02 -13.45 15.87
C ILE A 33 -5.01 -13.95 14.82
N ALA A 34 -5.46 -13.07 13.91
CA ALA A 34 -6.34 -13.44 12.81
C ALA A 34 -5.69 -14.46 11.86
N GLY A 35 -4.41 -14.32 11.55
CA GLY A 35 -3.63 -15.25 10.73
C GLY A 35 -3.42 -16.62 11.39
N GLN A 36 -3.20 -16.65 12.71
CA GLN A 36 -3.13 -17.90 13.47
C GLN A 36 -4.48 -18.63 13.52
N LEU A 37 -5.59 -17.89 13.69
CA LEU A 37 -6.94 -18.45 13.62
C LEU A 37 -7.26 -19.00 12.21
N LEU A 38 -6.93 -18.24 11.16
CA LEU A 38 -7.13 -18.66 9.77
C LEU A 38 -6.35 -19.94 9.42
N THR A 39 -5.08 -20.00 9.83
CA THR A 39 -4.21 -21.15 9.55
C THR A 39 -4.56 -22.37 10.38
N SER A 40 -5.24 -22.20 11.52
CA SER A 40 -5.76 -23.30 12.34
C SER A 40 -7.07 -23.87 11.77
N VAL A 41 -7.95 -23.00 11.28
CA VAL A 41 -9.20 -23.39 10.57
C VAL A 41 -8.89 -24.10 9.24
N LYS A 42 -7.94 -23.59 8.44
CA LYS A 42 -7.51 -24.24 7.18
C LYS A 42 -6.83 -25.61 7.37
N ARG A 43 -6.30 -25.91 8.55
CA ARG A 43 -5.63 -27.20 8.85
C ARG A 43 -6.57 -28.29 9.37
N GLY A 44 -7.88 -28.05 9.47
CA GLY A 44 -8.85 -29.07 9.85
C GLY A 44 -8.68 -29.63 11.28
N LYS A 45 -7.95 -28.94 12.18
CA LYS A 45 -7.66 -29.41 13.55
C LYS A 45 -8.45 -28.71 14.65
N MET A 46 -9.55 -28.02 14.32
CA MET A 46 -10.47 -27.49 15.33
C MET A 46 -11.80 -28.22 15.24
N THR A 47 -12.12 -29.00 16.28
CA THR A 47 -13.46 -29.56 16.44
C THR A 47 -14.47 -28.43 16.63
N LEU A 48 -15.71 -28.63 16.18
CA LEU A 48 -16.78 -27.63 16.28
C LEU A 48 -16.98 -27.13 17.74
N ALA A 49 -16.75 -28.02 18.72
CA ALA A 49 -16.80 -27.70 20.14
C ALA A 49 -15.71 -26.71 20.56
N ALA A 50 -14.45 -26.93 20.15
CA ALA A 50 -13.34 -26.04 20.46
C ALA A 50 -13.46 -24.67 19.77
N TYR A 51 -14.06 -24.63 18.57
CA TYR A 51 -14.37 -23.37 17.89
C TYR A 51 -15.47 -22.58 18.61
N ARG A 52 -16.55 -23.24 19.06
CA ARG A 52 -17.63 -22.59 19.83
C ARG A 52 -17.13 -21.97 21.14
N GLU A 53 -16.23 -22.66 21.82
CA GLU A 53 -15.65 -22.17 23.08
C GLU A 53 -14.78 -20.94 22.86
N LYS A 54 -13.90 -20.95 21.84
CA LYS A 54 -13.10 -19.77 21.47
C LYS A 54 -13.93 -18.57 20.99
N MET A 55 -15.05 -18.80 20.31
CA MET A 55 -15.94 -17.72 19.89
C MET A 55 -16.64 -17.06 21.10
N ARG A 56 -16.88 -17.81 22.17
CA ARG A 56 -17.50 -17.29 23.40
C ARG A 56 -16.60 -16.34 24.19
N GLU A 57 -15.28 -16.42 24.00
CA GLU A 57 -14.31 -15.53 24.64
C GLU A 57 -14.12 -14.18 23.92
N LEU A 58 -14.74 -13.97 22.76
CA LEU A 58 -14.70 -12.69 22.06
C LEU A 58 -15.81 -11.75 22.59
N PRO A 59 -15.51 -10.48 22.92
CA PRO A 59 -16.40 -9.56 23.65
C PRO A 59 -17.66 -9.11 22.89
N LEU A 60 -18.01 -9.72 21.75
CA LEU A 60 -19.15 -9.34 20.90
C LEU A 60 -19.97 -10.53 20.38
N VAL A 61 -19.73 -11.76 20.85
CA VAL A 61 -20.43 -12.95 20.30
C VAL A 61 -21.95 -12.92 20.54
N SER A 62 -22.40 -12.22 21.58
CA SER A 62 -23.82 -11.98 21.88
C SER A 62 -24.56 -11.20 20.78
N LEU A 63 -23.83 -10.48 19.93
CA LEU A 63 -24.42 -9.63 18.88
C LEU A 63 -24.62 -10.35 17.55
N PHE A 64 -23.87 -11.44 17.29
CA PHE A 64 -23.77 -12.02 15.95
C PHE A 64 -24.52 -13.35 15.76
N CYS A 65 -24.95 -14.04 16.82
CA CYS A 65 -25.70 -15.28 16.64
C CYS A 65 -26.51 -15.69 17.89
N SER A 66 -27.84 -15.69 17.77
CA SER A 66 -28.76 -16.21 18.78
C SER A 66 -28.63 -17.72 19.02
N CYS A 67 -27.99 -18.46 18.10
CA CYS A 67 -27.79 -19.91 18.18
C CYS A 67 -26.72 -20.36 19.20
N LEU A 68 -26.08 -19.42 19.91
CA LEU A 68 -25.04 -19.68 20.92
C LEU A 68 -25.46 -19.31 22.34
N LEU A 69 -26.66 -18.76 22.53
CA LEU A 69 -27.24 -18.54 23.86
C LEU A 69 -27.57 -19.90 24.50
N PRO A 70 -27.21 -20.12 25.78
CA PRO A 70 -27.70 -21.29 26.50
C PRO A 70 -29.22 -21.22 26.59
N GLU A 71 -29.92 -22.30 26.22
CA GLU A 71 -31.37 -22.38 26.41
C GLU A 71 -31.72 -22.14 27.89
N PRO A 72 -32.67 -21.25 28.19
CA PRO A 72 -33.16 -21.09 29.54
C PRO A 72 -33.91 -22.38 29.92
N LYS A 73 -33.29 -23.19 30.79
CA LYS A 73 -33.96 -24.34 31.41
C LYS A 73 -35.02 -23.82 32.38
N GLU A 74 -36.26 -23.68 31.92
CA GLU A 74 -37.42 -23.46 32.78
C GLU A 74 -37.66 -24.70 33.65
N LYS A 75 -37.42 -24.56 34.96
CA LYS A 75 -37.93 -25.50 35.96
C LYS A 75 -39.40 -25.18 36.22
N SER A 76 -40.27 -25.99 35.65
CA SER A 76 -41.71 -25.97 35.93
C SER A 76 -41.99 -26.21 37.42
N ILE A 77 -42.56 -25.20 38.09
CA ILE A 77 -43.30 -25.39 39.33
C ILE A 77 -44.72 -24.91 39.06
N LYS A 78 -45.62 -25.89 38.87
CA LYS A 78 -47.06 -25.70 38.72
C LYS A 78 -47.66 -25.29 40.07
N LYS A 79 -48.40 -24.18 40.17
CA LYS A 79 -49.62 -23.98 40.99
C LYS A 79 -50.43 -22.79 40.44
N PRO A 80 -51.76 -22.73 40.69
CA PRO A 80 -52.75 -22.42 39.64
C PRO A 80 -53.30 -20.98 39.66
N GLN A 81 -53.78 -20.60 38.47
CA GLN A 81 -54.89 -19.69 38.11
C GLN A 81 -55.17 -18.41 38.91
N GLY A 82 -55.20 -17.29 38.16
CA GLY A 82 -55.86 -16.04 38.51
C GLY A 82 -54.99 -15.21 39.45
N VAL A 83 -54.24 -14.23 38.97
CA VAL A 83 -54.68 -13.02 38.30
C VAL A 83 -53.53 -12.61 37.37
N VAL A 84 -53.78 -12.36 36.08
CA VAL A 84 -52.84 -11.52 35.33
C VAL A 84 -53.00 -10.15 35.97
N ASP A 85 -52.03 -9.75 36.77
CA ASP A 85 -52.04 -8.46 37.45
C ASP A 85 -52.02 -7.38 36.38
N LEU A 86 -53.22 -6.95 35.97
CA LEU A 86 -53.46 -5.92 34.97
C LEU A 86 -53.17 -4.51 35.55
N ASN A 87 -52.32 -4.44 36.58
CA ASN A 87 -51.85 -3.25 37.26
C ASN A 87 -50.38 -2.90 36.93
N LEU A 88 -49.78 -3.52 35.91
CA LEU A 88 -48.46 -3.07 35.44
C LEU A 88 -48.51 -1.89 34.45
N CYS A 89 -49.64 -1.57 33.81
CA CYS A 89 -49.72 -0.39 32.92
C CYS A 89 -51.15 0.15 32.77
N ILE A 90 -51.71 0.76 33.83
CA ILE A 90 -52.67 1.84 33.59
C ILE A 90 -51.81 3.05 33.16
N ILE A 91 -51.50 3.15 31.87
CA ILE A 91 -50.82 4.32 31.30
C ILE A 91 -51.84 5.47 31.36
N LYS A 92 -51.87 6.20 32.48
CA LYS A 92 -52.75 7.35 32.67
C LYS A 92 -52.49 8.48 31.65
N ASP A 93 -51.33 8.43 30.98
CA ASP A 93 -50.81 9.48 30.10
C ASP A 93 -50.66 9.01 28.64
N MET A 94 -51.53 8.10 28.16
CA MET A 94 -51.52 7.67 26.75
C MET A 94 -52.21 8.72 25.87
N GLU A 95 -51.43 9.48 25.12
CA GLU A 95 -51.91 10.47 24.16
C GLU A 95 -51.70 9.96 22.74
N VAL A 96 -52.75 10.04 21.91
CA VAL A 96 -52.70 9.61 20.50
C VAL A 96 -52.98 10.81 19.60
N ILE A 97 -52.02 11.19 18.77
CA ILE A 97 -52.14 12.27 17.80
C ILE A 97 -52.35 11.64 16.42
N GLU A 98 -53.53 11.81 15.83
CA GLU A 98 -53.79 11.36 14.46
C GLU A 98 -52.98 12.17 13.46
N LEU A 99 -52.21 11.49 12.60
CA LEU A 99 -51.39 12.16 11.57
C LEU A 99 -52.11 12.22 10.23
N ASN A 100 -52.54 11.08 9.69
CA ASN A 100 -53.13 11.01 8.35
C ASN A 100 -54.06 9.80 8.21
N LYS A 101 -55.20 10.01 7.55
CA LYS A 101 -56.12 8.95 7.14
C LYS A 101 -56.21 8.94 5.61
N ARG A 102 -55.82 7.83 5.01
CA ARG A 102 -55.92 7.57 3.57
C ARG A 102 -56.82 6.36 3.34
N THR A 103 -57.29 6.18 2.11
CA THR A 103 -58.02 4.97 1.71
C THR A 103 -57.23 3.68 1.94
N SER A 104 -55.90 3.77 1.93
CA SER A 104 -54.98 2.66 2.19
C SER A 104 -54.71 2.38 3.67
N GLY A 105 -55.14 3.25 4.60
CA GLY A 105 -54.88 3.07 6.03
C GLY A 105 -54.81 4.37 6.83
N GLN A 106 -54.50 4.22 8.12
CA GLN A 106 -54.45 5.32 9.08
C GLN A 106 -53.09 5.34 9.80
N ALA A 107 -52.56 6.54 10.04
CA ALA A 107 -51.32 6.78 10.75
C ALA A 107 -51.55 7.73 11.93
N PHE A 108 -50.94 7.43 13.07
CA PHE A 108 -51.03 8.19 14.31
C PHE A 108 -49.75 8.03 15.13
N GLU A 109 -49.42 9.03 15.94
CA GLU A 109 -48.35 8.98 16.93
C GLU A 109 -48.94 8.66 18.31
N VAL A 110 -48.29 7.78 19.06
CA VAL A 110 -48.71 7.40 20.41
C VAL A 110 -47.63 7.79 21.40
N PHE A 111 -47.96 8.70 22.31
CA PHE A 111 -47.11 9.11 23.42
C PHE A 111 -47.59 8.38 24.68
N LEU A 112 -46.75 7.48 25.21
CA LEU A 112 -47.05 6.72 26.44
C LEU A 112 -46.57 7.44 27.72
N ARG A 113 -45.72 8.46 27.54
CA ARG A 113 -45.19 9.33 28.59
C ARG A 113 -44.73 10.62 27.92
N PRO A 114 -45.08 11.81 28.45
CA PRO A 114 -44.47 13.05 28.01
C PRO A 114 -42.95 12.99 28.14
N PRO A 115 -42.17 13.58 27.21
CA PRO A 115 -40.72 13.59 27.33
C PRO A 115 -40.33 14.16 28.71
N SER A 116 -39.49 13.44 29.44
CA SER A 116 -39.07 13.82 30.81
C SER A 116 -38.18 15.07 30.86
N PHE A 117 -37.92 15.68 29.71
CA PHE A 117 -37.13 16.88 29.51
C PHE A 117 -37.86 17.74 28.47
N GLU A 118 -38.33 18.92 28.88
CA GLU A 118 -38.97 19.90 27.98
C GLU A 118 -37.96 20.65 27.09
N GLY A 119 -36.67 20.36 27.23
CA GLY A 119 -35.64 20.94 26.38
C GLY A 119 -35.53 20.17 25.07
N ASN A 120 -35.52 20.91 23.97
CA ASN A 120 -35.05 20.43 22.68
C ASN A 120 -33.75 19.64 22.88
N HIS A 121 -33.65 18.43 22.31
CA HIS A 121 -32.49 17.57 22.50
C HIS A 121 -31.25 18.33 22.02
N GLU A 122 -30.50 18.95 22.93
CA GLU A 122 -29.20 19.54 22.64
C GLU A 122 -28.24 18.38 22.42
N PHE A 123 -28.30 17.78 21.22
CA PHE A 123 -27.13 17.15 20.64
C PHE A 123 -26.07 18.21 20.66
N HIS A 124 -25.15 18.18 21.64
CA HIS A 124 -23.93 18.97 21.57
C HIS A 124 -23.13 18.46 20.37
N PRO A 125 -23.12 19.15 19.22
CA PRO A 125 -22.24 18.79 18.14
C PRO A 125 -20.96 19.54 18.48
N THR A 126 -20.09 18.94 19.31
CA THR A 126 -18.74 19.50 19.52
C THR A 126 -17.98 19.63 18.19
N ILE A 127 -18.51 19.04 17.12
CA ILE A 127 -18.14 19.27 15.73
C ILE A 127 -19.10 20.31 15.14
N PRO A 128 -18.67 21.57 14.93
CA PRO A 128 -19.50 22.53 14.20
C PRO A 128 -19.89 21.93 12.85
N PRO A 129 -21.11 22.19 12.34
CA PRO A 129 -21.55 21.73 11.03
C PRO A 129 -20.47 22.12 10.00
N ARG A 130 -19.75 21.13 9.48
CA ARG A 130 -18.79 21.35 8.41
C ARG A 130 -19.63 21.81 7.21
N ARG A 131 -19.31 22.97 6.64
CA ARG A 131 -19.92 23.36 5.36
C ARG A 131 -19.59 22.27 4.35
N ASP A 132 -20.59 21.90 3.56
CA ASP A 132 -20.35 21.00 2.43
C ASP A 132 -19.35 21.65 1.47
N PRO A 133 -18.30 20.91 1.04
CA PRO A 133 -17.30 21.47 0.15
C PRO A 133 -17.93 21.90 -1.17
N SER A 134 -17.53 23.06 -1.66
CA SER A 134 -17.99 23.55 -2.96
C SER A 134 -17.47 22.66 -4.10
N LEU A 135 -18.14 22.66 -5.25
CA LEU A 135 -17.71 21.91 -6.43
C LEU A 135 -16.26 22.25 -6.83
N GLU A 136 -15.87 23.52 -6.68
CA GLU A 136 -14.52 24.00 -6.98
C GLU A 136 -13.48 23.41 -6.03
N GLU A 137 -13.78 23.34 -4.74
CA GLU A 137 -12.89 22.71 -3.75
C GLU A 137 -12.72 21.21 -3.98
N ILE A 138 -13.78 20.53 -4.44
CA ILE A 138 -13.74 19.11 -4.81
C ILE A 138 -12.84 18.92 -6.03
N LYS A 139 -13.06 19.69 -7.11
CA LYS A 139 -12.23 19.66 -8.32
C LYS A 139 -10.76 19.89 -8.01
N LYS A 140 -10.46 20.95 -7.26
CA LYS A 140 -9.07 21.28 -6.85
C LYS A 140 -8.38 20.12 -6.10
N LYS A 141 -9.11 19.38 -5.25
CA LYS A 141 -8.55 18.21 -4.55
C LYS A 141 -8.30 17.03 -5.49
N LEU A 142 -9.16 16.82 -6.48
CA LEU A 142 -8.99 15.80 -7.51
C LEU A 142 -7.79 16.12 -8.40
N ASP A 143 -7.68 17.36 -8.87
CA ASP A 143 -6.56 17.84 -9.70
C ASP A 143 -5.25 17.74 -8.93
N ALA A 144 -5.21 18.16 -7.67
CA ALA A 144 -4.01 18.00 -6.84
C ALA A 144 -3.61 16.52 -6.64
N ALA A 145 -4.57 15.59 -6.59
CA ALA A 145 -4.27 14.16 -6.54
C ALA A 145 -3.78 13.63 -7.89
N GLU A 146 -4.28 14.15 -9.00
CA GLU A 146 -3.82 13.84 -10.34
C GLU A 146 -2.39 14.32 -10.59
N GLU A 147 -2.09 15.57 -10.23
CA GLU A 147 -0.74 16.11 -10.35
C GLU A 147 0.26 15.33 -9.51
N ARG A 148 -0.10 14.88 -8.29
CA ARG A 148 0.76 13.97 -7.52
C ARG A 148 1.00 12.63 -8.23
N ARG A 149 0.01 12.08 -8.94
CA ARG A 149 0.21 10.86 -9.75
C ARG A 149 1.15 11.13 -10.91
N LYS A 150 0.90 12.21 -11.67
CA LYS A 150 1.74 12.62 -12.82
C LYS A 150 3.18 12.91 -12.40
N CYS A 151 3.40 13.60 -11.28
CA CYS A 151 4.74 13.86 -10.76
C CYS A 151 5.49 12.56 -10.44
N GLN A 152 4.83 11.60 -9.78
CA GLN A 152 5.47 10.31 -9.49
C GLN A 152 5.77 9.50 -10.75
N GLU A 153 4.90 9.56 -11.75
CA GLU A 153 5.13 8.92 -13.04
C GLU A 153 6.29 9.59 -13.78
N ALA A 154 6.30 10.91 -13.86
CA ALA A 154 7.37 11.69 -14.47
C ALA A 154 8.73 11.42 -13.81
N GLU A 155 8.79 11.34 -12.48
CA GLU A 155 10.03 11.01 -11.76
C GLU A 155 10.53 9.60 -12.10
N ARG A 156 9.64 8.60 -12.17
CA ARG A 156 10.02 7.25 -12.61
C ARG A 156 10.49 7.23 -14.05
N LEU A 157 9.81 7.94 -14.95
CA LEU A 157 10.20 8.05 -16.36
C LEU A 157 11.53 8.76 -16.52
N LYS A 158 11.81 9.80 -15.73
CA LYS A 158 13.08 10.50 -15.70
C LYS A 158 14.23 9.56 -15.33
N GLN A 159 14.08 8.78 -14.25
CA GLN A 159 15.10 7.80 -13.85
C GLN A 159 15.33 6.72 -14.92
N LEU A 160 14.29 6.30 -15.63
CA LEU A 160 14.42 5.38 -16.76
C LEU A 160 15.16 6.03 -17.93
N ALA A 161 14.89 7.29 -18.24
CA ALA A 161 15.57 8.04 -19.29
C ALA A 161 17.06 8.23 -18.97
N GLU A 162 17.39 8.61 -17.73
CA GLU A 162 18.77 8.72 -17.22
C GLU A 162 19.51 7.37 -17.35
N LYS A 163 18.87 6.26 -16.97
CA LYS A 163 19.46 4.93 -17.14
C LYS A 163 19.72 4.58 -18.61
N ARG A 164 18.79 4.91 -19.51
CA ARG A 164 18.95 4.71 -20.96
C ARG A 164 20.08 5.57 -21.53
N GLU A 165 20.26 6.78 -21.02
CA GLU A 165 21.37 7.66 -21.39
C GLU A 165 22.70 7.09 -20.94
N HIS A 166 22.79 6.66 -19.68
CA HIS A 166 23.99 6.02 -19.17
C HIS A 166 24.38 4.75 -19.95
N GLU A 167 23.40 3.92 -20.33
CA GLU A 167 23.64 2.75 -21.19
C GLU A 167 24.26 3.15 -22.54
N ARG A 168 23.81 4.27 -23.15
CA ARG A 168 24.41 4.81 -24.39
C ARG A 168 25.81 5.34 -24.16
N GLU A 169 26.03 6.10 -23.08
CA GLU A 169 27.35 6.64 -22.73
C GLU A 169 28.39 5.52 -22.53
N VAL A 170 28.01 4.45 -21.82
CA VAL A 170 28.91 3.30 -21.60
C VAL A 170 29.28 2.64 -22.92
N ALA A 171 28.30 2.41 -23.81
CA ALA A 171 28.55 1.81 -25.12
C ALA A 171 29.46 2.70 -25.99
N GLN A 172 29.18 4.01 -26.01
CA GLN A 172 29.97 4.99 -26.74
C GLN A 172 31.41 5.07 -26.20
N LYS A 173 31.57 5.11 -24.87
CA LYS A 173 32.87 5.15 -24.22
C LYS A 173 33.73 3.92 -24.54
N ALA A 174 33.12 2.73 -24.59
CA ALA A 174 33.84 1.52 -24.98
C ALA A 174 34.39 1.60 -26.42
N ILE A 175 33.61 2.18 -27.35
CA ILE A 175 34.04 2.41 -28.74
C ILE A 175 35.17 3.45 -28.78
N GLU A 176 35.03 4.54 -28.03
CA GLU A 176 36.02 5.61 -27.97
C GLU A 176 37.36 5.13 -27.39
N GLU A 177 37.34 4.38 -26.30
CA GLU A 177 38.54 3.80 -25.70
C GLU A 177 39.25 2.84 -26.65
N HIS A 178 38.50 1.99 -27.36
CA HIS A 178 39.04 1.10 -28.39
C HIS A 178 39.71 1.89 -29.53
N ASN A 179 39.05 2.93 -30.04
CA ASN A 179 39.58 3.77 -31.10
C ASN A 179 40.83 4.55 -30.64
N ASN A 180 40.83 5.02 -29.40
CA ASN A 180 41.98 5.69 -28.79
C ASN A 180 43.17 4.72 -28.65
N PHE A 181 42.93 3.47 -28.27
CA PHE A 181 43.99 2.45 -28.21
C PHE A 181 44.63 2.24 -29.59
N ILE A 182 43.81 2.08 -30.63
CA ILE A 182 44.30 1.92 -32.01
C ILE A 182 45.12 3.14 -32.44
N LYS A 183 44.61 4.35 -32.17
CA LYS A 183 45.30 5.61 -32.52
C LYS A 183 46.66 5.70 -31.83
N MET A 184 46.70 5.50 -30.51
CA MET A 184 47.95 5.54 -29.73
C MET A 184 48.95 4.48 -30.16
N ALA A 185 48.48 3.26 -30.47
CA ALA A 185 49.32 2.19 -30.97
C ALA A 185 49.94 2.53 -32.34
N LYS A 186 49.14 3.11 -33.24
CA LYS A 186 49.60 3.55 -34.57
C LYS A 186 50.64 4.67 -34.46
N GLU A 187 50.34 5.72 -33.69
CA GLU A 187 51.24 6.86 -33.50
C GLU A 187 52.57 6.42 -32.89
N LYS A 188 52.53 5.51 -31.90
CA LYS A 188 53.73 4.96 -31.27
C LYS A 188 54.56 4.14 -32.24
N LEU A 189 53.95 3.34 -33.11
CA LEU A 189 54.67 2.60 -34.15
C LEU A 189 55.34 3.55 -35.14
N GLU A 190 54.61 4.55 -35.62
CA GLU A 190 55.12 5.55 -36.56
C GLU A 190 56.32 6.31 -36.00
N GLN A 191 56.23 6.76 -34.73
CA GLN A 191 57.37 7.38 -34.03
C GLN A 191 58.58 6.44 -33.91
N ARG A 192 58.36 5.15 -33.64
CA ARG A 192 59.46 4.17 -33.53
C ARG A 192 60.14 3.93 -34.88
N MET A 193 59.36 3.87 -35.96
CA MET A 193 59.89 3.71 -37.31
C MET A 193 60.69 4.94 -37.75
N GLU A 194 60.19 6.15 -37.47
CA GLU A 194 60.91 7.39 -37.81
C GLU A 194 62.22 7.52 -37.01
N ALA A 195 62.18 7.22 -35.71
CA ALA A 195 63.39 7.20 -34.89
C ALA A 195 64.40 6.13 -35.37
N ASN A 196 63.93 4.94 -35.77
CA ASN A 196 64.81 3.90 -36.30
C ASN A 196 65.48 4.34 -37.61
N LYS A 197 64.69 4.94 -38.52
CA LYS A 197 65.18 5.47 -39.78
C LYS A 197 66.22 6.57 -39.55
N GLY A 198 65.92 7.56 -38.71
CA GLY A 198 66.85 8.64 -38.36
C GLY A 198 68.14 8.11 -37.73
N ASN A 199 68.06 7.11 -36.83
CA ASN A 199 69.25 6.49 -36.24
C ASN A 199 70.11 5.77 -37.28
N ARG A 200 69.48 5.07 -38.23
CA ARG A 200 70.19 4.38 -39.32
C ARG A 200 70.89 5.38 -40.23
N GLU A 201 70.22 6.46 -40.59
CA GLU A 201 70.78 7.55 -41.42
C GLU A 201 71.94 8.24 -40.70
N ALA A 202 71.80 8.56 -39.40
CA ALA A 202 72.87 9.15 -38.60
C ALA A 202 74.10 8.24 -38.50
N HIS A 203 73.89 6.93 -38.31
CA HIS A 203 75.00 5.96 -38.27
C HIS A 203 75.74 5.88 -39.62
N ILE A 204 75.00 5.87 -40.73
CA ILE A 204 75.60 5.85 -42.08
C ILE A 204 76.33 7.17 -42.34
N ALA A 205 75.72 8.32 -42.02
CA ALA A 205 76.35 9.63 -42.18
C ALA A 205 77.66 9.73 -41.39
N ALA A 206 77.68 9.32 -40.13
CA ALA A 206 78.89 9.30 -39.31
C ALA A 206 79.96 8.34 -39.86
N MET A 207 79.56 7.22 -40.47
CA MET A 207 80.51 6.31 -41.13
C MET A 207 81.13 6.95 -42.37
N LEU A 208 80.31 7.59 -43.21
CA LEU A 208 80.75 8.27 -44.43
C LEU A 208 81.67 9.45 -44.12
N GLU A 209 81.34 10.25 -43.10
CA GLU A 209 82.16 11.38 -42.65
C GLU A 209 83.56 10.93 -42.23
N ARG A 210 83.67 9.86 -41.43
CA ARG A 210 84.98 9.29 -41.05
C ARG A 210 85.78 8.79 -42.25
N LEU A 211 85.13 8.25 -43.28
CA LEU A 211 85.82 7.82 -44.50
C LEU A 211 86.32 9.03 -45.30
N GLN A 212 85.49 10.06 -45.46
CA GLN A 212 85.88 11.31 -46.13
C GLN A 212 87.06 12.01 -45.43
N GLU A 213 87.11 11.99 -44.10
CA GLU A 213 88.25 12.52 -43.35
C GLU A 213 89.54 11.74 -43.62
N LYS A 214 89.45 10.41 -43.77
CA LYS A 214 90.61 9.57 -44.16
C LYS A 214 91.06 9.86 -45.59
N ASP A 215 90.14 10.07 -46.52
CA ASP A 215 90.46 10.41 -47.91
C ASP A 215 91.16 11.77 -47.99
N LYS A 216 90.66 12.78 -47.26
CA LYS A 216 91.33 14.09 -47.15
C LYS A 216 92.74 13.98 -46.57
N HIS A 217 92.90 13.21 -45.49
CA HIS A 217 94.22 13.01 -44.90
C HIS A 217 95.21 12.34 -45.88
N ALA A 218 94.73 11.42 -46.72
CA ALA A 218 95.56 10.78 -47.74
C ALA A 218 96.01 11.74 -48.85
N GLU A 219 95.23 12.77 -49.15
CA GLU A 219 95.62 13.84 -50.09
C GLU A 219 96.63 14.83 -49.47
N GLU A 220 96.56 15.05 -48.16
CA GLU A 220 97.41 16.01 -47.44
C GLU A 220 98.80 15.46 -47.07
N VAL A 221 98.98 14.13 -46.99
CA VAL A 221 100.26 13.47 -46.68
C VAL A 221 101.00 13.16 -47.99
N PRO A 222 102.12 13.87 -48.32
CA PRO A 222 102.89 13.66 -49.55
C PRO A 222 103.80 12.41 -49.51
#